data_AF-A0A3B8JMT3-F1
#
_entry.id   AF-A0A3B8JMT3-F1
#
_cell.length_a   1.000
_cell.length_b   1.000
_cell.length_c   1.000
_cell.angle_alpha   90.00
_cell.angle_beta   90.00
_cell.angle_gamma   90.00
#
_symmetry.space_group_name_H-M   'P 1'
#
loop_
_entity.id
_entity.type
_entity.pdbx_description
1 polymer ?
#
loop_
_entity_poly.entity_id
_entity_poly.type
_entity_poly.pdbx_seq_one_letter_code
_entity_poly.pdbx_strand_id
1 'polypeptide(L)'
;MQRQILALVEERTTHLKSSLAVQAKWYEKTRQQLEQQRQLNQLKDEFIDTVSHELKTPLTKMRMAIQNLRRPALAPDKQAQYLDILEQQCNQEINLIQDLLALQQLESKKVRLQVQRVDLKYLIGDLAQSFDATWAQKGLTLAVEEPARSLMLQTDLDSLSRILQELLTNAGKYSDPDTTVNLKVACPVDGQTPQIVVSVSNIGAGISQHEQAHIFDKFRRGRGVTEQAIAGTGLGLALVKSLVQHLNGTIAVSSYPSQQYQDAWETCFTLSLPQM
;
A
#
# COMPACT_ATOMS: atom_id res chain seq x y z
N MET A 1 -41.16 62.26 3.35
CA MET A 1 -40.61 61.81 2.05
C MET A 1 -39.12 61.47 2.13
N GLN A 2 -38.24 62.39 2.53
CA GLN A 2 -36.78 62.16 2.57
C GLN A 2 -36.31 61.01 3.49
N ARG A 3 -36.91 60.87 4.70
CA ARG A 3 -36.61 59.76 5.62
C ARG A 3 -37.01 58.37 5.08
N GLN A 4 -38.12 58.28 4.34
CA GLN A 4 -38.57 57.02 3.73
C GLN A 4 -37.66 56.59 2.58
N ILE A 5 -37.14 57.55 1.81
CA ILE A 5 -36.19 57.26 0.72
C ILE A 5 -34.85 56.76 1.28
N LEU A 6 -34.33 57.39 2.33
CA LEU A 6 -33.09 56.97 2.98
C LEU A 6 -33.20 55.56 3.58
N ALA A 7 -34.31 55.26 4.27
CA ALA A 7 -34.56 53.93 4.82
C ALA A 7 -34.63 52.85 3.71
N LEU A 8 -35.32 53.15 2.59
CA LEU A 8 -35.42 52.23 1.45
C LEU A 8 -34.06 51.99 0.75
N VAL A 9 -33.24 53.04 0.64
CA VAL A 9 -31.88 52.92 0.10
C VAL A 9 -31.03 52.07 1.03
N GLU A 10 -31.07 52.29 2.34
CA GLU A 10 -30.30 51.53 3.33
C GLU A 10 -30.71 50.04 3.36
N GLU A 11 -32.01 49.75 3.31
CA GLU A 11 -32.57 48.40 3.19
C GLU A 11 -32.10 47.70 1.89
N ARG A 12 -32.19 48.38 0.74
CA ARG A 12 -31.67 47.81 -0.51
C ARG A 12 -30.16 47.61 -0.48
N THR A 13 -29.42 48.53 0.14
CA THR A 13 -27.95 48.44 0.21
C THR A 13 -27.52 47.27 1.10
N THR A 14 -28.22 47.04 2.21
CA THR A 14 -27.99 45.88 3.09
C THR A 14 -28.38 44.57 2.41
N HIS A 15 -29.51 44.52 1.70
CA HIS A 15 -29.91 43.36 0.90
C HIS A 15 -28.93 43.05 -0.25
N LEU A 16 -28.40 44.08 -0.92
CA LEU A 16 -27.37 43.91 -1.95
C LEU A 16 -26.07 43.38 -1.35
N LYS A 17 -25.61 43.94 -0.22
CA LYS A 17 -24.41 43.46 0.50
C LYS A 17 -24.55 42.00 0.94
N SER A 18 -25.71 41.61 1.48
CA SER A 18 -25.94 40.23 1.89
C SER A 18 -25.96 39.27 0.70
N SER A 19 -26.60 39.66 -0.40
CA SER A 19 -26.62 38.87 -1.65
C SER A 19 -25.21 38.70 -2.23
N LEU A 20 -24.40 39.75 -2.24
CA LEU A 20 -23.01 39.73 -2.72
C LEU A 20 -22.12 38.83 -1.85
N ALA A 21 -22.32 38.84 -0.53
CA ALA A 21 -21.61 37.95 0.39
C ALA A 21 -21.98 36.47 0.18
N VAL A 22 -23.26 36.18 -0.09
CA VAL A 22 -23.72 34.82 -0.43
C VAL A 22 -23.12 34.37 -1.77
N GLN A 23 -23.12 35.23 -2.79
CA GLN A 23 -22.47 34.95 -4.07
C GLN A 23 -20.98 34.67 -3.92
N ALA A 24 -20.26 35.49 -3.14
CA ALA A 24 -18.84 35.28 -2.87
C ALA A 24 -18.56 33.90 -2.23
N LYS A 25 -19.36 33.49 -1.23
CA LYS A 25 -19.25 32.14 -0.63
C LYS A 25 -19.51 31.03 -1.65
N TRP A 26 -20.50 31.19 -2.53
CA TRP A 26 -20.76 30.22 -3.59
C TRP A 26 -19.61 30.13 -4.60
N TYR A 27 -19.06 31.27 -5.03
CA TYR A 27 -17.88 31.30 -5.91
C TYR A 27 -16.68 30.62 -5.28
N GLU A 28 -16.42 30.85 -4.00
CA GLU A 28 -15.31 30.22 -3.28
C GLU A 28 -15.50 28.71 -3.16
N LYS A 29 -16.71 28.25 -2.79
CA LYS A 29 -17.04 26.81 -2.72
C LYS A 29 -16.90 26.13 -4.08
N THR A 30 -17.43 26.75 -5.15
CA THR A 30 -17.32 26.21 -6.51
C THR A 30 -15.86 26.18 -6.97
N ARG A 31 -15.06 27.21 -6.65
CA ARG A 31 -13.64 27.22 -6.96
C ARG A 31 -12.89 26.10 -6.23
N GLN A 32 -13.18 25.87 -4.95
CA GLN A 32 -12.60 24.75 -4.19
C GLN A 32 -12.97 23.40 -4.79
N GLN A 33 -14.24 23.20 -5.17
CA GLN A 33 -14.69 21.97 -5.83
C GLN A 33 -14.02 21.76 -7.19
N LEU A 34 -13.87 22.82 -7.99
CA LEU A 34 -13.20 22.75 -9.28
C LEU A 34 -11.72 22.39 -9.12
N GLU A 35 -11.05 22.96 -8.11
CA GLU A 35 -9.66 22.65 -7.80
C GLU A 35 -9.49 21.20 -7.35
N GLN A 36 -10.35 20.71 -6.45
CA GLN A 36 -10.38 19.31 -6.03
C GLN A 36 -10.61 18.37 -7.22
N GLN A 37 -11.54 18.71 -8.11
CA GLN A 37 -11.82 17.90 -9.30
C GLN A 37 -10.64 17.88 -10.27
N ARG A 38 -9.93 19.00 -10.44
CA ARG A 38 -8.69 19.05 -11.25
C ARG A 38 -7.59 18.18 -10.65
N GLN A 39 -7.38 18.26 -9.34
CA GLN A 39 -6.41 17.42 -8.64
C GLN A 39 -6.73 15.93 -8.79
N LEU A 40 -8.00 15.55 -8.65
CA LEU A 40 -8.44 14.16 -8.87
C LEU A 40 -8.22 13.70 -10.31
N ASN A 41 -8.49 14.54 -11.30
CA ASN A 41 -8.21 14.21 -12.71
C ASN A 41 -6.71 14.05 -12.97
N GLN A 42 -5.87 14.94 -12.43
CA GLN A 42 -4.41 14.83 -12.56
C GLN A 42 -3.89 13.53 -11.95
N LEU A 43 -4.33 13.19 -10.72
CA LEU A 43 -3.95 11.92 -10.08
C LEU A 43 -4.42 10.69 -10.88
N LYS A 44 -5.59 10.79 -11.54
CA LYS A 44 -6.10 9.73 -12.41
C LYS A 44 -5.25 9.59 -13.68
N ASP A 45 -4.86 10.69 -14.30
CA ASP A 45 -4.03 10.67 -15.51
C ASP A 45 -2.63 10.12 -15.19
N GLU A 46 -2.01 10.60 -14.10
CA GLU A 46 -0.74 10.06 -13.58
C GLU A 46 -0.83 8.56 -13.27
N PHE A 47 -1.95 8.11 -12.71
CA PHE A 47 -2.22 6.70 -12.48
C PHE A 47 -2.28 5.91 -13.79
N ILE A 48 -3.01 6.38 -14.80
CA ILE A 48 -3.13 5.69 -16.10
C ILE A 48 -1.77 5.61 -16.81
N ASP A 49 -1.00 6.69 -16.79
CA ASP A 49 0.33 6.73 -17.39
C ASP A 49 1.27 5.73 -16.71
N THR A 50 1.22 5.68 -15.38
CA THR A 50 2.07 4.77 -14.59
C THR A 50 1.67 3.30 -14.81
N VAL A 51 0.37 2.98 -14.81
CA VAL A 51 -0.14 1.64 -15.15
C VAL A 51 0.36 1.21 -16.53
N SER A 52 0.25 2.10 -17.51
CA SER A 52 0.66 1.82 -18.89
C SER A 52 2.15 1.54 -18.99
N HIS A 53 2.98 2.28 -18.25
CA HIS A 53 4.42 2.06 -18.19
C HIS A 53 4.79 0.73 -17.52
N GLU A 54 4.17 0.43 -16.38
CA GLU A 54 4.42 -0.79 -15.62
C GLU A 54 3.99 -2.05 -16.37
N LEU A 55 2.90 -1.99 -17.16
CA LEU A 55 2.48 -3.09 -18.05
C LEU A 55 3.43 -3.26 -19.25
N LYS A 56 3.89 -2.16 -19.84
CA LYS A 56 4.71 -2.19 -21.07
C LYS A 56 6.12 -2.74 -20.85
N THR A 57 6.69 -2.52 -19.67
CA THR A 57 8.06 -2.92 -19.33
C THR A 57 8.29 -4.44 -19.37
N PRO A 58 7.55 -5.28 -18.64
CA PRO A 58 7.69 -6.74 -18.70
C PRO A 58 7.33 -7.29 -20.08
N LEU A 59 6.30 -6.74 -20.76
CA LEU A 59 6.01 -7.09 -22.16
C LEU A 59 7.20 -6.85 -23.08
N THR A 60 7.94 -5.76 -22.89
CA THR A 60 9.16 -5.45 -23.68
C THR A 60 10.27 -6.45 -23.38
N LYS A 61 10.49 -6.80 -22.11
CA LYS A 61 11.48 -7.80 -21.70
C LYS A 61 11.14 -9.19 -22.25
N MET A 62 9.87 -9.61 -22.19
CA MET A 62 9.41 -10.86 -22.79
C MET A 62 9.64 -10.88 -24.30
N ARG A 63 9.30 -9.79 -24.99
CA ARG A 63 9.56 -9.68 -26.44
C ARG A 63 11.05 -9.82 -26.76
N MET A 64 11.94 -9.22 -25.98
CA MET A 64 13.39 -9.35 -26.16
C MET A 64 13.88 -10.78 -25.89
N ALA A 65 13.37 -11.44 -24.83
CA ALA A 65 13.69 -12.84 -24.55
C ALA A 65 13.26 -13.76 -25.70
N ILE A 66 12.05 -13.58 -26.23
CA ILE A 66 11.55 -14.32 -27.41
C ILE A 66 12.44 -14.06 -28.64
N GLN A 67 12.86 -12.82 -28.88
CA GLN A 67 13.77 -12.50 -29.99
C GLN A 67 15.14 -13.19 -29.85
N ASN A 68 15.68 -13.27 -28.63
CA ASN A 68 16.94 -13.95 -28.38
C ASN A 68 16.81 -15.48 -28.49
N LEU A 69 15.69 -16.05 -28.04
CA LEU A 69 15.37 -17.48 -28.21
C LEU A 69 15.26 -17.90 -29.67
N ARG A 70 14.89 -16.99 -30.57
CA ARG A 70 14.81 -17.24 -32.02
C ARG A 70 16.16 -17.21 -32.74
N ARG A 71 17.26 -16.87 -32.05
CA ARG A 71 18.59 -16.83 -32.69
C ARG A 71 19.12 -18.24 -32.92
N PRO A 72 19.71 -18.52 -34.10
CA PRO A 72 20.32 -19.82 -34.35
C PRO A 72 21.52 -20.07 -33.43
N ALA A 73 21.78 -21.34 -33.10
CA ALA A 73 22.91 -21.78 -32.27
C ALA A 73 22.97 -21.20 -30.85
N LEU A 74 21.81 -20.96 -30.21
CA LEU A 74 21.75 -20.54 -28.81
C LEU A 74 22.17 -21.69 -27.88
N ALA A 75 23.06 -21.40 -26.92
CA ALA A 75 23.48 -22.38 -25.91
C ALA A 75 22.31 -22.77 -24.98
N PRO A 76 22.20 -24.04 -24.53
CA PRO A 76 21.12 -24.51 -23.66
C PRO A 76 20.95 -23.68 -22.37
N ASP A 77 22.05 -23.28 -21.72
CA ASP A 77 22.00 -22.45 -20.51
C ASP A 77 21.36 -21.08 -20.76
N LYS A 78 21.61 -20.50 -21.95
CA LYS A 78 21.00 -19.24 -22.35
C LYS A 78 19.53 -19.40 -22.70
N GLN A 79 19.15 -20.55 -23.26
CA GLN A 79 17.75 -20.87 -23.50
C GLN A 79 16.98 -20.97 -22.18
N ALA A 80 17.50 -21.70 -21.19
CA ALA A 80 16.92 -21.79 -19.85
C ALA A 80 16.77 -20.39 -19.22
N GLN A 81 17.84 -19.60 -19.24
CA GLN A 81 17.82 -18.23 -18.71
C GLN A 81 16.71 -17.36 -19.34
N TYR A 82 16.48 -17.44 -20.65
CA TYR A 82 15.42 -16.66 -21.29
C TYR A 82 14.01 -17.20 -20.98
N LEU A 83 13.85 -18.50 -20.78
CA LEU A 83 12.59 -19.09 -20.34
C LEU A 83 12.27 -18.65 -18.90
N ASP A 84 13.25 -18.64 -18.00
CA ASP A 84 13.08 -18.14 -16.63
C ASP A 84 12.68 -16.66 -16.63
N ILE A 85 13.31 -15.85 -17.49
CA ILE A 85 12.93 -14.44 -17.67
C ILE A 85 11.46 -14.34 -18.12
N LEU A 86 11.05 -15.15 -19.11
CA LEU A 86 9.67 -15.14 -19.61
C LEU A 86 8.67 -15.50 -18.50
N GLU A 87 8.92 -16.58 -17.77
CA GLU A 87 8.07 -17.02 -16.67
C GLU A 87 7.98 -15.93 -15.59
N GLN A 88 9.11 -15.36 -15.17
CA GLN A 88 9.15 -14.30 -14.17
C GLN A 88 8.34 -13.07 -14.63
N GLN A 89 8.51 -12.63 -15.88
CA GLN A 89 7.78 -11.46 -16.40
C GLN A 89 6.29 -11.75 -16.59
N CYS A 90 5.90 -12.95 -17.00
CA CYS A 90 4.50 -13.37 -17.07
C CYS A 90 3.84 -13.35 -15.69
N ASN A 91 4.49 -13.94 -14.70
CA ASN A 91 3.98 -13.96 -13.32
C ASN A 91 3.86 -12.54 -12.75
N GLN A 92 4.82 -11.67 -13.05
CA GLN A 92 4.75 -10.27 -12.66
C GLN A 92 3.53 -9.55 -13.27
N GLU A 93 3.25 -9.76 -14.56
CA GLU A 93 2.08 -9.19 -15.23
C GLU A 93 0.76 -9.71 -14.65
N ILE A 94 0.66 -11.01 -14.39
CA ILE A 94 -0.53 -11.62 -13.78
C ILE A 94 -0.80 -10.99 -12.42
N ASN A 95 0.23 -10.86 -11.57
CA ASN A 95 0.10 -10.27 -10.25
C ASN A 95 -0.31 -8.78 -10.33
N LEU A 96 0.28 -8.02 -11.25
CA LEU A 96 -0.09 -6.61 -11.48
C LEU A 96 -1.57 -6.47 -11.86
N ILE A 97 -2.07 -7.31 -12.77
CA ILE A 97 -3.49 -7.31 -13.17
C ILE A 97 -4.39 -7.69 -11.99
N GLN A 98 -4.00 -8.71 -11.21
CA GLN A 98 -4.76 -9.14 -10.04
C GLN A 98 -4.82 -8.05 -8.96
N ASP A 99 -3.71 -7.37 -8.68
CA ASP A 99 -3.66 -6.25 -7.72
C ASP A 99 -4.55 -5.09 -8.16
N LEU A 100 -4.52 -4.74 -9.46
CA LEU A 100 -5.38 -3.70 -10.03
C LEU A 100 -6.87 -4.05 -9.90
N LEU A 101 -7.25 -5.29 -10.22
CA LEU A 101 -8.63 -5.76 -10.09
C LEU A 101 -9.07 -5.78 -8.62
N ALA A 102 -8.22 -6.24 -7.71
CA ALA A 102 -8.50 -6.25 -6.28
C ALA A 102 -8.72 -4.83 -5.74
N LEU A 103 -7.84 -3.88 -6.10
CA LEU A 103 -7.99 -2.48 -5.73
C LEU A 103 -9.31 -1.88 -6.25
N GLN A 104 -9.65 -2.11 -7.52
CA GLN A 104 -10.92 -1.63 -8.10
C GLN A 104 -12.14 -2.20 -7.37
N GLN A 105 -12.11 -3.49 -7.03
CA GLN A 105 -13.20 -4.14 -6.31
C GLN A 105 -13.36 -3.58 -4.89
N LEU A 106 -12.27 -3.41 -4.15
CA LEU A 106 -12.27 -2.84 -2.80
C LEU A 106 -12.75 -1.38 -2.79
N GLU A 107 -12.25 -0.55 -3.70
CA GLU A 107 -12.64 0.87 -3.80
C GLU A 107 -14.10 1.06 -4.18
N SER A 108 -14.64 0.18 -5.01
CA SER A 108 -16.06 0.20 -5.37
C SER A 108 -17.00 -0.21 -4.23
N LYS A 109 -16.46 -0.66 -3.08
CA LYS A 109 -17.19 -1.22 -1.93
C LYS A 109 -18.17 -2.33 -2.30
N LYS A 110 -17.93 -3.02 -3.42
CA LYS A 110 -18.76 -4.13 -3.91
C LYS A 110 -18.40 -5.47 -3.26
N VAL A 111 -17.22 -5.56 -2.65
CA VAL A 111 -16.78 -6.75 -1.92
C VAL A 111 -17.46 -6.78 -0.56
N ARG A 112 -18.13 -7.88 -0.24
CA ARG A 112 -18.70 -8.12 1.08
C ARG A 112 -17.65 -8.75 1.97
N LEU A 113 -17.52 -8.22 3.18
CA LEU A 113 -16.65 -8.77 4.21
C LEU A 113 -17.13 -10.16 4.63
N GLN A 114 -16.29 -11.19 4.51
CA GLN A 114 -16.62 -12.55 4.95
C GLN A 114 -16.04 -12.80 6.33
N VAL A 115 -16.73 -12.30 7.35
CA VAL A 115 -16.26 -12.41 8.74
C VAL A 115 -16.34 -13.85 9.23
N GLN A 116 -15.20 -14.37 9.67
CA GLN A 116 -15.07 -15.65 10.34
C GLN A 116 -14.14 -15.55 11.54
N ARG A 117 -14.20 -16.54 12.43
CA ARG A 117 -13.33 -16.62 13.59
C ARG A 117 -11.98 -17.21 13.17
N VAL A 118 -10.94 -16.38 13.18
CA VAL A 118 -9.57 -16.74 12.79
C VAL A 118 -8.71 -16.88 14.04
N ASP A 119 -7.98 -17.99 14.12
CA ASP A 119 -6.90 -18.15 15.10
C ASP A 119 -5.60 -17.57 14.49
N LEU A 120 -5.13 -16.46 15.06
CA LEU A 120 -3.96 -15.76 14.54
C LEU A 120 -2.68 -16.56 14.66
N LYS A 121 -2.57 -17.45 15.64
CA LYS A 121 -1.39 -18.29 15.82
C LYS A 121 -1.24 -19.27 14.66
N TYR A 122 -2.33 -19.90 14.24
CA TYR A 122 -2.29 -20.80 13.08
C TYR A 122 -1.98 -20.06 11.78
N LEU A 123 -2.64 -18.92 11.54
CA LEU A 123 -2.41 -18.12 10.34
C LEU A 123 -0.95 -17.65 10.25
N ILE A 124 -0.40 -17.12 11.34
CA ILE A 124 0.97 -16.58 11.37
C ILE A 124 1.99 -17.71 11.31
N GLY A 125 1.75 -18.84 11.98
CA GLY A 125 2.62 -20.01 11.90
C GLY A 125 2.76 -20.54 10.47
N ASP A 126 1.66 -20.64 9.73
CA ASP A 126 1.65 -21.09 8.33
C ASP A 126 2.42 -20.13 7.41
N LEU A 127 2.15 -18.82 7.55
CA LEU A 127 2.89 -17.78 6.83
C LEU A 127 4.38 -17.81 7.18
N ALA A 128 4.71 -17.95 8.46
CA ALA A 128 6.09 -17.95 8.92
C ALA A 128 6.87 -19.13 8.32
N GLN A 129 6.28 -20.32 8.29
CA GLN A 129 6.90 -21.50 7.69
C GLN A 129 7.17 -21.31 6.18
N SER A 130 6.22 -20.72 5.44
CA SER A 130 6.38 -20.45 4.01
C SER A 130 7.49 -19.42 3.74
N PHE A 131 7.55 -18.35 4.53
CA PHE A 131 8.53 -17.29 4.34
C PHE A 131 9.93 -17.70 4.80
N ASP A 132 10.06 -18.45 5.90
CA ASP A 132 11.35 -18.95 6.39
C ASP A 132 12.05 -19.81 5.32
N ALA A 133 11.31 -20.70 4.66
CA ALA A 133 11.84 -21.50 3.54
C ALA A 133 12.29 -20.63 2.34
N THR A 134 11.55 -19.56 2.04
CA THR A 134 11.85 -18.66 0.93
C THR A 134 13.02 -17.71 1.25
N TRP A 135 13.18 -17.36 2.52
CA TRP A 135 14.16 -16.39 3.01
C TRP A 135 15.48 -17.00 3.43
N ALA A 136 15.52 -18.30 3.73
CA ALA A 136 16.75 -19.05 3.93
C ALA A 136 17.73 -18.87 2.76
N GLN A 137 17.22 -18.80 1.52
CA GLN A 137 18.04 -18.56 0.33
C GLN A 137 18.59 -17.12 0.22
N LYS A 138 18.01 -16.17 0.97
CA LYS A 138 18.37 -14.75 1.01
C LYS A 138 19.18 -14.36 2.25
N GLY A 139 19.44 -15.30 3.17
CA GLY A 139 20.06 -15.00 4.47
C GLY A 139 19.15 -14.24 5.43
N LEU A 140 17.84 -14.19 5.20
CA LEU A 140 16.92 -13.50 6.10
C LEU A 140 16.30 -14.48 7.10
N THR A 141 16.13 -14.04 8.35
CA THR A 141 15.46 -14.80 9.41
C THR A 141 14.11 -14.16 9.74
N LEU A 142 13.07 -14.96 9.95
CA LEU A 142 11.79 -14.48 10.46
C LEU A 142 11.63 -14.84 11.94
N ALA A 143 11.55 -13.84 12.81
CA ALA A 143 11.22 -14.00 14.21
C ALA A 143 9.74 -13.67 14.45
N VAL A 144 9.03 -14.57 15.13
CA VAL A 144 7.61 -14.38 15.46
C VAL A 144 7.45 -14.20 16.97
N GLU A 145 6.96 -13.02 17.37
CA GLU A 145 6.58 -12.71 18.74
C GLU A 145 5.07 -12.83 18.91
N GLU A 146 4.64 -13.94 19.51
CA GLU A 146 3.23 -14.21 19.79
C GLU A 146 2.92 -14.07 21.28
N PRO A 147 1.68 -13.67 21.64
CA PRO A 147 1.23 -13.70 23.01
C PRO A 147 1.07 -15.14 23.52
N ALA A 148 1.20 -15.33 24.84
CA ALA A 148 1.17 -16.66 25.46
C ALA A 148 -0.14 -17.44 25.26
N ARG A 149 -1.23 -16.76 24.90
CA ARG A 149 -2.52 -17.37 24.56
C ARG A 149 -2.86 -17.06 23.11
N SER A 150 -3.42 -18.04 22.41
CA SER A 150 -3.95 -17.81 21.06
C SER A 150 -4.98 -16.68 21.07
N LEU A 151 -4.80 -15.75 20.13
CA LEU A 151 -5.73 -14.64 19.90
C LEU A 151 -6.68 -15.02 18.78
N MET A 152 -7.97 -15.05 19.12
CA MET A 152 -9.03 -15.23 18.14
C MET A 152 -9.50 -13.86 17.65
N LEU A 153 -9.59 -13.69 16.33
CA LEU A 153 -10.06 -12.48 15.68
C LEU A 153 -11.28 -12.78 14.80
N GLN A 154 -12.32 -11.96 14.88
CA GLN A 154 -13.41 -11.99 13.90
C GLN A 154 -13.03 -11.11 12.71
N THR A 155 -12.67 -11.73 11.58
CA THR A 155 -12.22 -10.99 10.40
C THR A 155 -12.38 -11.82 9.12
N ASP A 156 -12.09 -11.20 7.99
CA ASP A 156 -12.00 -11.86 6.69
C ASP A 156 -10.60 -12.46 6.53
N LEU A 157 -10.52 -13.80 6.53
CA LEU A 157 -9.25 -14.53 6.52
C LEU A 157 -8.44 -14.24 5.27
N ASP A 158 -9.09 -14.19 4.11
CA ASP A 158 -8.40 -13.99 2.83
C ASP A 158 -7.76 -12.60 2.78
N SER A 159 -8.50 -11.58 3.23
CA SER A 159 -8.01 -10.21 3.32
C SER A 159 -6.84 -10.09 4.30
N LEU A 160 -6.97 -10.68 5.50
CA LEU A 160 -5.89 -10.65 6.49
C LEU A 160 -4.64 -11.40 6.01
N SER A 161 -4.82 -12.59 5.44
CA SER A 161 -3.72 -13.40 4.89
C SER A 161 -2.99 -12.63 3.80
N ARG A 162 -3.72 -11.97 2.90
CA ARG A 162 -3.12 -11.16 1.84
C ARG A 162 -2.40 -9.93 2.38
N ILE A 163 -2.93 -9.24 3.40
CA ILE A 163 -2.23 -8.14 4.06
C ILE A 163 -0.86 -8.61 4.59
N LEU A 164 -0.84 -9.72 5.33
CA LEU A 164 0.39 -10.23 5.93
C LEU A 164 1.39 -10.71 4.87
N GLN A 165 0.92 -11.38 3.82
CA GLN A 165 1.76 -11.79 2.68
C GLN A 165 2.42 -10.60 1.97
N GLU A 166 1.67 -9.51 1.74
CA GLU A 166 2.21 -8.30 1.12
C GLU A 166 3.24 -7.61 2.03
N LEU A 167 2.96 -7.50 3.32
CA LEU A 167 3.89 -6.90 4.29
C LEU A 167 5.16 -7.72 4.45
N LEU A 168 5.07 -9.04 4.54
CA LEU A 168 6.23 -9.93 4.59
C LEU A 168 7.00 -9.87 3.26
N THR A 169 6.32 -9.95 2.12
CA THR A 169 6.97 -9.79 0.80
C THR A 169 7.71 -8.46 0.70
N ASN A 170 7.14 -7.38 1.23
CA ASN A 170 7.80 -6.08 1.32
C ASN A 170 9.04 -6.15 2.22
N ALA A 171 8.93 -6.70 3.44
CA ALA A 171 10.06 -6.87 4.34
C ALA A 171 11.20 -7.64 3.66
N GLY A 172 10.93 -8.79 3.03
CA GLY A 172 11.95 -9.59 2.34
C GLY A 172 12.53 -8.98 1.06
N LYS A 173 11.95 -7.89 0.54
CA LYS A 173 12.48 -7.11 -0.60
C LYS A 173 13.39 -5.99 -0.14
N TYR A 174 13.11 -5.39 1.01
CA TYR A 174 13.77 -4.19 1.50
C TYR A 174 14.63 -4.42 2.75
N SER A 175 14.82 -5.69 3.15
CA SER A 175 15.75 -6.04 4.21
C SER A 175 17.18 -6.17 3.69
N ASP A 176 18.14 -5.73 4.49
CA ASP A 176 19.55 -6.02 4.26
C ASP A 176 19.82 -7.52 4.51
N PRO A 177 20.80 -8.13 3.80
CA PRO A 177 21.16 -9.52 4.04
C PRO A 177 21.54 -9.81 5.49
N ASP A 178 21.35 -11.05 5.94
CA ASP A 178 21.73 -11.53 7.28
C ASP A 178 21.04 -10.79 8.45
N THR A 179 19.89 -10.14 8.17
CA THR A 179 19.06 -9.47 9.18
C THR A 179 17.82 -10.29 9.56
N THR A 180 17.18 -9.90 10.67
CA THR A 180 15.93 -10.51 11.15
C THR A 180 14.75 -9.59 10.89
N VAL A 181 13.71 -10.14 10.26
CA VAL A 181 12.38 -9.53 10.18
C VAL A 181 11.58 -10.00 11.39
N ASN A 182 10.96 -9.07 12.11
CA ASN A 182 10.16 -9.36 13.29
C ASN A 182 8.67 -9.22 12.96
N LEU A 183 7.89 -10.29 13.15
CA LEU A 183 6.43 -10.26 13.12
C LEU A 183 5.93 -10.40 14.55
N LYS A 184 5.21 -9.38 15.05
CA LYS A 184 4.70 -9.35 16.41
C LYS A 184 3.20 -9.17 16.44
N VAL A 185 2.54 -9.87 17.35
CA VAL A 185 1.11 -9.73 17.62
C VAL A 185 0.89 -9.32 19.07
N ALA A 186 0.07 -8.32 19.30
CA ALA A 186 -0.31 -7.85 20.62
C ALA A 186 -1.81 -7.55 20.69
N CYS A 187 -2.36 -7.62 21.91
CA CYS A 187 -3.70 -7.15 22.22
C CYS A 187 -3.58 -6.14 23.38
N PRO A 188 -3.31 -4.85 23.10
CA PRO A 188 -3.15 -3.83 24.14
C PRO A 188 -4.43 -3.71 24.98
N VAL A 189 -4.28 -3.66 26.31
CA VAL A 189 -5.41 -3.62 27.25
C VAL A 189 -5.90 -2.18 27.50
N ASP A 190 -5.10 -1.16 27.18
CA ASP A 190 -5.33 0.24 27.56
C ASP A 190 -6.22 1.04 26.59
N GLY A 191 -6.78 0.40 25.56
CA GLY A 191 -7.67 1.05 24.60
C GLY A 191 -9.13 1.11 25.07
N GLN A 192 -9.87 2.16 24.69
CA GLN A 192 -11.33 2.22 24.90
C GLN A 192 -12.09 1.11 24.16
N THR A 193 -11.47 0.50 23.15
CA THR A 193 -11.98 -0.67 22.42
C THR A 193 -10.86 -1.72 22.32
N PRO A 194 -11.18 -3.01 22.49
CA PRO A 194 -10.18 -4.05 22.31
C PRO A 194 -9.74 -4.11 20.84
N GLN A 195 -8.43 -4.06 20.60
CA GLN A 195 -7.85 -4.11 19.27
C GLN A 195 -6.70 -5.12 19.24
N ILE A 196 -6.56 -5.77 18.09
CA ILE A 196 -5.39 -6.59 17.81
C ILE A 196 -4.42 -5.74 17.00
N VAL A 197 -3.18 -5.68 17.45
CA VAL A 197 -2.08 -5.01 16.78
C VAL A 197 -1.15 -6.07 16.20
N VAL A 198 -0.89 -6.01 14.90
CA VAL A 198 0.12 -6.82 14.23
C VAL A 198 1.18 -5.89 13.66
N SER A 199 2.44 -6.11 13.98
CA SER A 199 3.55 -5.31 13.46
C SER A 199 4.55 -6.17 12.72
N VAL A 200 5.01 -5.71 11.56
CA VAL A 200 6.09 -6.31 10.78
C VAL A 200 7.23 -5.30 10.69
N SER A 201 8.36 -5.62 11.30
CA SER A 201 9.57 -4.80 11.31
C SER A 201 10.70 -5.44 10.53
N ASN A 202 11.46 -4.65 9.79
CA ASN A 202 12.64 -5.11 9.07
C ASN A 202 13.79 -4.10 9.15
N ILE A 203 15.03 -4.58 8.98
CA ILE A 203 16.23 -3.75 8.94
C ILE A 203 16.68 -3.55 7.49
N GLY A 204 16.85 -2.30 7.07
CA GLY A 204 17.32 -1.98 5.73
C GLY A 204 17.47 -0.48 5.50
N ALA A 205 17.23 -0.03 4.26
CA ALA A 205 17.28 1.39 3.92
C ALA A 205 16.20 2.20 4.65
N GLY A 206 16.59 3.39 5.11
CA GLY A 206 15.68 4.32 5.78
C GLY A 206 14.64 4.91 4.84
N ILE A 207 13.45 5.17 5.38
CA ILE A 207 12.36 5.85 4.67
C ILE A 207 12.22 7.25 5.24
N SER A 208 12.38 8.27 4.40
CA SER A 208 12.24 9.66 4.86
C SER A 208 10.82 9.93 5.36
N GLN A 209 10.66 10.88 6.29
CA GLN A 209 9.33 11.22 6.84
C GLN A 209 8.34 11.65 5.75
N HIS A 210 8.82 12.34 4.72
CA HIS A 210 8.02 12.70 3.56
C HIS A 210 7.55 11.47 2.77
N GLU A 211 8.40 10.46 2.60
CA GLU A 211 8.02 9.21 1.92
C GLU A 211 7.07 8.36 2.76
N GLN A 212 7.26 8.30 4.09
CA GLN A 212 6.36 7.58 5.01
C GLN A 212 4.90 8.06 4.88
N ALA A 213 4.68 9.37 4.68
CA ALA A 213 3.34 9.94 4.47
C ALA A 213 2.66 9.47 3.18
N HIS A 214 3.44 9.03 2.18
CA HIS A 214 2.98 8.68 0.84
C HIS A 214 3.22 7.21 0.47
N ILE A 215 3.77 6.40 1.38
CA ILE A 215 4.22 5.02 1.07
C ILE A 215 3.08 4.09 0.65
N PHE A 216 1.85 4.40 1.08
CA PHE A 216 0.64 3.65 0.75
C PHE A 216 -0.11 4.22 -0.46
N ASP A 217 0.41 5.26 -1.11
CA ASP A 217 -0.20 5.77 -2.33
C ASP A 217 0.12 4.84 -3.50
N LYS A 218 -0.81 4.72 -4.45
CA LYS A 218 -0.68 3.81 -5.59
C LYS A 218 0.55 4.18 -6.42
N PHE A 219 1.30 3.17 -6.83
CA PHE A 219 2.50 3.29 -7.67
C PHE A 219 3.64 4.13 -7.07
N ARG A 220 3.60 4.44 -5.77
CA ARG A 220 4.75 5.03 -5.09
C ARG A 220 5.84 3.98 -4.90
N ARG A 221 7.05 4.33 -5.33
CA ARG A 221 8.30 3.62 -5.04
C ARG A 221 9.23 4.58 -4.30
N GLY A 222 9.98 4.09 -3.31
CA GLY A 222 10.95 4.90 -2.57
C GLY A 222 12.02 5.47 -3.51
N ARG A 223 12.37 6.75 -3.35
CA ARG A 223 13.44 7.41 -4.11
C ARG A 223 14.78 6.93 -3.58
N GLY A 224 15.59 6.28 -4.41
CA GLY A 224 16.92 5.79 -4.03
C GLY A 224 17.14 4.31 -4.32
N VAL A 225 16.08 3.55 -4.60
CA VAL A 225 16.19 2.24 -5.22
C VAL A 225 16.39 2.46 -6.71
N THR A 226 17.59 2.20 -7.22
CA THR A 226 17.81 2.17 -8.68
C THR A 226 16.72 1.31 -9.31
N GLU A 227 16.07 1.82 -10.37
CA GLU A 227 14.91 1.19 -11.04
C GLU A 227 15.13 -0.29 -11.42
N GLN A 228 16.40 -0.71 -11.45
CA GLN A 228 16.88 -2.05 -11.80
C GLN A 228 17.10 -3.01 -10.62
N ALA A 229 17.15 -2.55 -9.36
CA ALA A 229 17.63 -3.39 -8.25
C ALA A 229 16.53 -4.16 -7.50
N ILE A 230 15.34 -3.59 -7.32
CA ILE A 230 14.25 -4.24 -6.57
C ILE A 230 12.96 -4.22 -7.40
N ALA A 231 12.50 -5.42 -7.78
CA ALA A 231 11.28 -5.61 -8.56
C ALA A 231 10.02 -5.37 -7.70
N GLY A 232 9.09 -4.55 -8.20
CA GLY A 232 7.80 -4.30 -7.57
C GLY A 232 6.93 -3.33 -8.36
N THR A 233 5.62 -3.56 -8.34
CA THR A 233 4.60 -2.78 -9.05
C THR A 233 4.26 -1.45 -8.36
N GLY A 234 4.69 -1.26 -7.11
CA GLY A 234 4.26 -0.12 -6.28
C GLY A 234 2.79 -0.18 -5.86
N LEU A 235 2.10 -1.30 -6.06
CA LEU A 235 0.68 -1.48 -5.67
C LEU A 235 0.50 -2.23 -4.35
N GLY A 236 1.47 -3.05 -3.93
CA GLY A 236 1.32 -3.92 -2.75
C GLY A 236 0.90 -3.17 -1.49
N LEU A 237 1.60 -2.09 -1.11
CA LEU A 237 1.25 -1.31 0.08
C LEU A 237 -0.07 -0.53 -0.07
N ALA A 238 -0.42 -0.07 -1.28
CA ALA A 238 -1.73 0.54 -1.53
C ALA A 238 -2.87 -0.48 -1.40
N LEU A 239 -2.63 -1.72 -1.82
CA LEU A 239 -3.55 -2.85 -1.63
C LEU A 239 -3.69 -3.18 -0.15
N VAL A 240 -2.58 -3.25 0.60
CA VAL A 240 -2.60 -3.41 2.05
C VAL A 240 -3.48 -2.35 2.70
N LYS A 241 -3.27 -1.06 2.40
CA LYS A 241 -4.10 0.01 2.96
C LYS A 241 -5.59 -0.17 2.64
N SER A 242 -5.91 -0.57 1.41
CA SER A 242 -7.30 -0.81 0.99
C SER A 242 -7.94 -2.02 1.69
N LEU A 243 -7.19 -3.12 1.85
CA LEU A 243 -7.64 -4.31 2.58
C LEU A 243 -7.81 -4.01 4.07
N VAL A 244 -6.88 -3.28 4.68
CA VAL A 244 -6.96 -2.89 6.10
C VAL A 244 -8.20 -2.02 6.34
N GLN A 245 -8.49 -1.08 5.45
CA GLN A 245 -9.73 -0.29 5.49
C GLN A 245 -10.97 -1.16 5.29
N HIS A 246 -10.90 -2.17 4.42
CA HIS A 246 -11.98 -3.15 4.24
C HIS A 246 -12.27 -3.94 5.53
N LEU A 247 -11.22 -4.25 6.31
CA LEU A 247 -11.31 -4.86 7.64
C LEU A 247 -11.68 -3.87 8.76
N ASN A 248 -12.01 -2.60 8.43
CA ASN A 248 -12.25 -1.51 9.39
C ASN A 248 -11.06 -1.21 10.33
N GLY A 249 -9.85 -1.58 9.91
CA GLY A 249 -8.61 -1.33 10.65
C GLY A 249 -7.87 -0.06 10.20
N THR A 250 -6.71 0.14 10.79
CA THR A 250 -5.75 1.18 10.41
C THR A 250 -4.36 0.60 10.21
N ILE A 251 -3.57 1.22 9.33
CA ILE A 251 -2.17 0.86 9.14
C ILE A 251 -1.31 2.12 9.23
N ALA A 252 -0.18 2.01 9.92
CA ALA A 252 0.83 3.04 10.05
C ALA A 252 2.20 2.48 9.66
N VAL A 253 3.12 3.37 9.32
CA VAL A 253 4.53 3.05 9.10
C VAL A 253 5.38 3.95 9.98
N SER A 254 6.50 3.44 10.46
CA SER A 254 7.54 4.22 11.10
C SER A 254 8.91 3.71 10.66
N SER A 255 9.86 4.60 10.42
CA SER A 255 11.24 4.22 10.07
C SER A 255 12.21 5.07 10.89
N TYR A 256 13.12 4.41 11.61
CA TYR A 256 14.11 5.03 12.49
C TYR A 256 15.49 4.36 12.35
N PRO A 257 16.61 5.03 12.69
CA PRO A 257 17.91 4.38 12.70
C PRO A 257 17.93 3.14 13.60
N SER A 258 18.53 2.05 13.12
CA SER A 258 18.66 0.81 13.88
C SER A 258 19.59 0.99 15.07
N GLN A 259 19.22 0.42 16.22
CA GLN A 259 20.10 0.38 17.39
C GLN A 259 21.13 -0.76 17.30
N GLN A 260 20.87 -1.77 16.47
CA GLN A 260 21.68 -2.99 16.38
C GLN A 260 22.67 -2.95 15.21
N TYR A 261 22.33 -2.25 14.11
CA TYR A 261 23.13 -2.21 12.89
C TYR A 261 23.53 -0.77 12.56
N GLN A 262 24.83 -0.55 12.36
CA GLN A 262 25.35 0.77 11.97
C GLN A 262 24.91 1.10 10.54
N ASP A 263 24.52 2.36 10.30
CA ASP A 263 24.06 2.89 9.01
C ASP A 263 22.80 2.21 8.42
N ALA A 264 22.10 1.39 9.19
CA ALA A 264 20.83 0.77 8.80
C ALA A 264 19.64 1.39 9.55
N TRP A 265 18.44 1.18 9.03
CA TRP A 265 17.19 1.68 9.61
C TRP A 265 16.24 0.52 9.88
N GLU A 266 15.51 0.61 10.99
CA GLU A 266 14.38 -0.26 11.28
C GLU A 266 13.11 0.39 10.76
N THR A 267 12.43 -0.28 9.83
CA THR A 267 11.11 0.11 9.35
C THR A 267 10.07 -0.84 9.90
N CYS A 268 9.02 -0.30 10.51
CA CYS A 268 7.93 -1.06 11.10
C CYS A 268 6.59 -0.64 10.48
N PHE A 269 5.84 -1.61 9.97
CA PHE A 269 4.45 -1.46 9.57
C PHE A 269 3.57 -1.98 10.69
N THR A 270 2.69 -1.13 11.23
CA THR A 270 1.78 -1.46 12.34
C THR A 270 0.34 -1.47 11.85
N LEU A 271 -0.27 -2.64 11.86
CA LEU A 271 -1.68 -2.89 11.57
C LEU A 271 -2.47 -2.94 12.88
N SER A 272 -3.54 -2.16 12.98
CA SER A 272 -4.50 -2.21 14.10
C SER A 272 -5.87 -2.65 13.58
N LEU A 273 -6.38 -3.76 14.12
CA LEU A 273 -7.66 -4.35 13.74
C LEU A 273 -8.64 -4.28 14.92
N PRO A 274 -9.87 -3.81 14.70
CA PRO A 274 -10.89 -3.84 15.75
C PRO A 274 -11.27 -5.29 16.07
N GLN A 275 -11.45 -5.61 17.35
CA GLN A 275 -12.20 -6.81 17.71
C GLN A 275 -13.70 -6.49 17.59
N MET A 276 -14.36 -7.16 16.65
CA MET A 276 -15.81 -7.13 16.47
C MET A 276 -16.51 -8.10 17.42
#